data_AF-A0A3D4FYP9-F1
#
_entry.id   AF-A0A3D4FYP9-F1
#
_cell.length_a   1.000
_cell.length_b   1.000
_cell.length_c   1.000
_cell.angle_alpha   90.00
_cell.angle_beta   90.00
_cell.angle_gamma   90.00
#
_symmetry.space_group_name_H-M   'P 1'
#
loop_
_entity.id
_entity.type
_entity.pdbx_description
1 polymer ?
#
loop_
_entity_poly.entity_id
_entity_poly.type
_entity_poly.pdbx_seq_one_letter_code
_entity_poly.pdbx_strand_id
1 'polypeptide(L)' 'MTHTTAHFGKDLIGLESLSAEQILLILDTAEPFKEISERRIKKVPVLRGKTIVNLFFEPS' A
#
# COMPACT_ATOMS: atom_id res chain seq x y z
N MET A 1 -12.42 -24.37 1.74
CA MET A 1 -12.61 -22.94 1.45
C MET A 1 -11.32 -22.45 0.83
N THR A 2 -11.29 -22.28 -0.50
CA THR A 2 -10.10 -21.87 -1.25
C THR A 2 -9.76 -20.42 -0.91
N HIS A 3 -8.68 -20.20 -0.16
CA HIS A 3 -8.06 -18.89 -0.05
C HIS A 3 -7.38 -18.60 -1.39
N THR A 4 -8.10 -17.95 -2.30
CA THR A 4 -7.47 -17.32 -3.47
C THR A 4 -6.68 -16.12 -2.95
N THR A 5 -5.37 -16.27 -2.81
CA THR A 5 -4.49 -15.17 -2.42
C THR A 5 -4.58 -14.08 -3.50
N ALA A 6 -5.06 -12.89 -3.12
CA ALA A 6 -5.11 -11.76 -4.04
C ALA A 6 -3.68 -11.35 -4.45
N HIS A 7 -3.41 -11.31 -5.75
CA HIS A 7 -2.13 -10.92 -6.32
C HIS A 7 -2.27 -9.59 -7.06
N PHE A 8 -1.38 -8.63 -6.82
CA PHE A 8 -1.35 -7.34 -7.54
C PHE A 8 -0.55 -7.41 -8.84
N GLY A 9 -0.93 -6.60 -9.83
CA GLY A 9 -0.07 -6.29 -10.96
C GLY A 9 1.17 -5.48 -10.55
N LYS A 10 2.07 -5.22 -11.50
CA LYS A 10 3.28 -4.42 -11.24
C LYS A 10 2.94 -2.94 -10.95
N ASP A 11 2.02 -2.37 -11.72
CA ASP A 11 1.71 -0.94 -11.70
C ASP A 11 0.30 -0.70 -11.13
N LEU A 12 0.14 0.34 -10.31
CA LEU A 12 -1.14 0.80 -9.77
C LEU A 12 -1.49 2.16 -10.40
N ILE A 13 -2.25 2.12 -11.49
CA ILE A 13 -2.59 3.32 -12.29
C ILE A 13 -3.99 3.83 -11.95
N GLY A 14 -4.91 2.94 -11.55
CA GLY A 14 -6.30 3.27 -11.22
C GLY A 14 -7.02 2.09 -10.58
N LEU A 15 -8.31 2.27 -10.29
CA LEU A 15 -9.13 1.25 -9.62
C LEU A 15 -9.81 0.26 -10.59
N GLU A 16 -9.91 0.59 -11.87
CA GLU A 16 -10.67 -0.18 -12.88
C GLU A 16 -10.21 -1.65 -12.97
N SER A 17 -8.91 -1.90 -12.81
CA SER A 17 -8.33 -3.24 -12.88
C SER A 17 -8.30 -3.98 -11.54
N LEU A 18 -8.76 -3.37 -10.44
CA LEU A 18 -8.73 -3.99 -9.11
C LEU A 18 -10.05 -4.70 -8.81
N SER A 19 -9.95 -5.93 -8.32
CA SER A 19 -11.08 -6.64 -7.73
C SER A 19 -11.40 -6.10 -6.33
N ALA A 20 -12.61 -6.38 -5.84
CA ALA A 20 -13.02 -6.00 -4.49
C ALA A 20 -12.08 -6.60 -3.42
N GLU A 21 -11.65 -7.85 -3.59
CA GLU A 21 -10.75 -8.53 -2.67
C GLU A 21 -9.36 -7.87 -2.62
N GLN A 22 -8.85 -7.41 -3.76
CA GLN A 22 -7.56 -6.69 -3.83
C GLN A 22 -7.65 -5.34 -3.12
N ILE A 23 -8.77 -4.62 -3.30
CA ILE A 23 -9.01 -3.33 -2.62
C ILE A 23 -9.08 -3.57 -1.11
N LEU A 24 -9.85 -4.56 -0.67
CA LEU A 24 -9.97 -4.90 0.74
C LEU A 24 -8.61 -5.30 1.34
N LEU A 25 -7.80 -6.07 0.62
CA LEU A 25 -6.45 -6.43 1.08
C LEU A 25 -5.57 -5.18 1.31
N ILE A 26 -5.65 -4.15 0.45
CA ILE A 26 -4.93 -2.88 0.66
C ILE A 26 -5.42 -2.20 1.94
N LEU A 27 -6.73 -2.13 2.14
CA LEU A 27 -7.34 -1.46 3.30
C LEU A 27 -7.00 -2.19 4.60
N ASP A 28 -7.14 -3.52 4.63
CA ASP A 28 -6.80 -4.36 5.78
C ASP A 28 -5.31 -4.24 6.13
N THR A 29 -4.44 -4.15 5.11
CA THR A 29 -3.01 -3.94 5.31
C THR A 29 -2.71 -2.55 5.87
N ALA A 30 -3.50 -1.53 5.50
CA ALA A 30 -3.29 -0.14 5.92
C ALA A 30 -3.73 0.14 7.36
N GLU A 31 -4.73 -0.58 7.88
CA GLU A 31 -5.27 -0.45 9.24
C GLU A 31 -4.17 -0.36 10.33
N PRO A 32 -3.22 -1.32 10.45
CA PRO A 32 -2.16 -1.25 11.47
C PRO A 32 -1.16 -0.09 11.26
N PHE A 33 -1.04 0.48 10.06
CA PHE A 33 -0.15 1.61 9.81
C PHE A 33 -0.67 2.91 10.42
N LYS A 34 -1.98 3.01 10.68
CA LYS A 34 -2.57 4.15 11.39
C LYS A 34 -1.94 4.29 12.77
N GLU A 35 -1.87 3.20 13.54
CA GLU A 35 -1.23 3.19 14.85
C GLU A 35 0.26 3.55 14.76
N ILE A 36 0.96 3.09 13.70
CA ILE A 36 2.38 3.40 13.50
C ILE A 36 2.60 4.90 13.31
N SER A 37 1.66 5.60 12.65
CA SER A 37 1.72 7.05 12.42
C SER A 37 1.61 7.86 13.73
N GLU A 38 0.95 7.30 14.74
CA GLU A 38 0.73 7.91 16.06
C GLU A 38 1.89 7.63 17.04
N ARG A 39 2.73 6.64 16.76
CA ARG A 39 3.90 6.32 17.60
C ARG A 39 4.93 7.45 17.57
N ARG A 40 5.65 7.61 18.69
CA ARG A 40 6.80 8.53 18.79
C ARG A 40 7.87 8.22 17.74
N ILE A 41 8.04 6.95 17.40
CA ILE A 41 8.93 6.49 16.32
C ILE A 41 8.08 5.91 15.21
N LYS A 42 7.96 6.66 14.11
CA LYS A 42 7.15 6.30 12.93
C LYS A 42 7.89 5.41 11.90
N LYS A 43 9.14 5.04 12.18
CA LYS A 43 10.00 4.30 11.24
C LYS A 43 9.79 2.79 11.37
N VAL A 44 9.45 2.13 10.27
CA VAL A 44 9.38 0.67 10.16
C VAL A 44 10.42 0.15 9.16
N PRO A 45 10.95 -1.08 9.33
CA PRO A 45 12.04 -1.59 8.50
C PRO A 45 11.62 -2.04 7.10
N VAL A 46 10.31 -2.10 6.81
CA VAL A 46 9.74 -2.75 5.61
C VAL A 46 10.32 -2.23 4.29
N LEU A 47 10.65 -0.94 4.22
CA LEU A 47 11.22 -0.29 3.02
C LEU A 47 12.71 0.04 3.16
N ARG A 48 13.41 -0.52 4.15
CA ARG A 48 14.84 -0.23 4.35
C ARG A 48 15.64 -0.62 3.09
N GLY A 49 16.45 0.31 2.61
CA GLY A 49 17.26 0.12 1.40
C GLY A 49 16.47 0.29 0.10
N LYS A 50 15.20 0.74 0.15
CA LYS A 50 14.42 1.16 -1.01
C LYS A 50 14.38 2.68 -1.08
N THR A 51 14.49 3.22 -2.29
CA THR A 51 14.30 4.63 -2.60
C THR A 51 12.98 4.79 -3.34
N ILE A 52 12.10 5.65 -2.82
CA ILE A 52 10.84 6.03 -3.49
C ILE A 52 11.08 7.38 -4.17
N VAL A 53 10.77 7.47 -5.46
CA VAL A 53 10.89 8.70 -6.25
C VAL A 53 9.49 9.26 -6.48
N ASN A 54 9.25 10.46 -5.95
CA ASN A 54 8.02 11.20 -6.19
C ASN A 54 8.26 12.19 -7.34
N LEU A 55 7.53 12.02 -8.45
CA LEU A 55 7.64 12.88 -9.64
C LEU A 55 6.31 13.60 -9.85
N PHE A 56 6.31 14.92 -9.67
CA PHE A 56 5.16 15.78 -9.89
C PHE A 56 5.54 16.89 -10.89
N PHE A 57 4.73 17.08 -11.93
CA PHE A 57 4.90 18.18 -12.88
C PHE A 57 4.26 19.50 -12.38
N GLU A 58 3.34 19.39 -11.42
CA GLU A 58 2.63 20.49 -10.77
C GLU A 58 2.63 20.26 -9.25
N PRO A 59 2.54 21.30 -8.40
CA PRO A 59 2.42 21.11 -6.96
C PRO A 59 1.26 20.19 -6.58
N SER A 60 1.54 19.24 -5.68
CA SER A 60 0.54 18.33 -5.10
C SER A 60 -0.17 18.93 -3.90
#